data_AF-A0A7Y2TPX8-F1
#
_entry.id   AF-A0A7Y2TPX8-F1
#
_cell.length_a   1.000
_cell.length_b   1.000
_cell.length_c   1.000
_cell.angle_alpha   90.00
_cell.angle_beta   90.00
_cell.angle_gamma   90.00
#
_symmetry.space_group_name_H-M   'P 1'
#
loop_
_entity.id
_entity.type
_entity.pdbx_description
1 polymer ?
#
loop_
_entity_poly.entity_id
_entity_poly.type
_entity_poly.pdbx_seq_one_letter_code
_entity_poly.pdbx_strand_id
1 'polypeptide(L)'
;MKKRLGTGFRLRACHVAIAAALAISSPAHAVTWDTGNWSWSWDNTVTYGISWRGEDPDPALIGIGNGGTGAAILTDDGTLNFEKGDIFSNIIKGTSELEVDNGQFGFFGRIKYWYDFELEQGTQPHGHSPNNYVPGIRLDDSDFADFAKFKGLELLDLFAYGSFDLGENPLDLRVGRQVVNWGEATFIQGVNVLNPIDVSAFRRPGAEIKEGLLPVALIYGNLGLAKGWSIEAYYQFKWEQTVIDGCGTYFSTVDFAAQGCNELAAPDVGLPDFVLQNVNNVAKDPFVDEAKDSGQFGLAVRKYVEKIDTEFGLYYQRLHNRTPVLNVRYNNGAIADGSLLGANPVPTYYQVQYPEDVDIWGLSFATNIGTVAVSGEVSYKKDLPVGVNGTTEL
;
A
#
# COMPACT_ATOMS: atom_id res chain seq x y z
N MET A 1 30.46 -41.11 -6.63
CA MET A 1 30.30 -41.54 -5.22
C MET A 1 30.97 -40.54 -4.28
N LYS A 2 30.20 -39.58 -3.76
CA LYS A 2 30.55 -38.79 -2.56
C LYS A 2 29.27 -38.71 -1.73
N LYS A 3 29.30 -39.28 -0.52
CA LYS A 3 28.17 -39.34 0.42
C LYS A 3 27.85 -37.93 0.93
N ARG A 4 26.64 -37.43 0.66
CA ARG A 4 26.06 -36.30 1.41
C ARG A 4 25.57 -36.83 2.76
N LEU A 5 26.11 -36.30 3.85
CA LEU A 5 25.54 -36.52 5.18
C LEU A 5 24.23 -35.76 5.26
N GLY A 6 23.14 -36.51 5.47
CA GLY A 6 21.86 -35.93 5.88
C GLY A 6 21.91 -35.55 7.35
N THR A 7 21.52 -34.34 7.67
CA THR A 7 21.13 -33.91 9.02
C THR A 7 19.71 -33.41 8.92
N GLY A 8 18.76 -34.29 9.23
CA GLY A 8 17.37 -33.91 9.47
C GLY A 8 17.28 -33.08 10.74
N PHE A 9 17.14 -31.77 10.59
CA PHE A 9 16.69 -30.92 11.68
C PHE A 9 15.17 -31.11 11.81
N ARG A 10 14.80 -31.85 12.85
CA ARG A 10 13.46 -32.39 13.09
C ARG A 10 12.46 -31.28 13.41
N LEU A 11 11.27 -31.39 12.80
CA LEU A 11 9.98 -30.70 13.02
C LEU A 11 9.50 -30.46 14.47
N ARG A 12 10.30 -30.76 15.50
CA ARG A 12 9.92 -30.61 16.91
C ARG A 12 10.09 -29.19 17.46
N ALA A 13 10.88 -28.34 16.81
CA ALA A 13 11.04 -26.93 17.22
C ALA A 13 9.79 -26.07 16.89
N CYS A 14 9.05 -26.41 15.82
CA CYS A 14 7.85 -25.67 15.40
C CYS A 14 6.69 -25.75 16.41
N HIS A 15 6.52 -26.89 17.10
CA HIS A 15 5.40 -27.05 18.04
C HIS A 15 5.60 -26.28 19.35
N VAL A 16 6.85 -26.05 19.76
CA VAL A 16 7.17 -25.27 20.97
C VAL A 16 7.09 -23.77 20.70
N ALA A 17 7.44 -23.31 19.49
CA ALA A 17 7.30 -21.91 19.09
C ALA A 17 5.82 -21.48 18.96
N ILE A 18 4.95 -22.33 18.40
CA ILE A 18 3.51 -22.05 18.26
C ILE A 18 2.81 -22.04 19.63
N ALA A 19 3.19 -22.92 20.55
CA ALA A 19 2.65 -22.94 21.91
C ALA A 19 3.14 -21.77 22.78
N ALA A 20 4.36 -21.28 22.56
CA ALA A 20 4.88 -20.08 23.23
C ALA A 20 4.25 -18.79 22.70
N ALA A 21 3.93 -18.71 21.40
CA ALA A 21 3.24 -17.55 20.81
C ALA A 21 1.78 -17.41 21.31
N LEU A 22 1.12 -18.51 21.65
CA LEU A 22 -0.23 -18.49 22.24
C LEU A 22 -0.24 -18.21 23.76
N ALA A 23 0.92 -18.17 24.42
CA ALA A 23 1.03 -18.05 25.88
C ALA A 23 1.50 -16.67 26.37
N ILE A 24 1.79 -15.72 25.47
CA ILE A 24 2.18 -14.34 25.80
C ILE A 24 1.17 -13.36 25.19
N SER A 25 -0.12 -13.56 25.46
CA SER A 25 -1.09 -12.47 25.37
C SER A 25 -0.96 -11.64 26.65
N SER A 26 0.06 -10.79 26.74
CA SER A 26 0.04 -9.72 27.73
C SER A 26 -1.21 -8.87 27.51
N PRO A 27 -1.90 -8.40 28.57
CA PRO A 27 -3.01 -7.48 28.38
C PRO A 27 -2.53 -6.28 27.57
N ALA A 28 -3.31 -5.86 26.57
CA ALA A 28 -3.10 -4.59 25.90
C ALA A 28 -3.05 -3.50 26.98
N HIS A 29 -1.91 -2.82 27.11
CA HIS A 29 -1.75 -1.72 28.04
C HIS A 29 -2.29 -0.45 27.38
N ALA A 30 -3.62 -0.29 27.45
CA ALA A 30 -4.23 1.02 27.33
C ALA A 30 -4.01 1.74 28.66
N VAL A 31 -3.30 2.86 28.65
CA VAL A 31 -3.15 3.71 29.84
C VAL A 31 -4.08 4.89 29.67
N THR A 32 -5.15 4.91 30.46
CA THR A 32 -6.09 6.04 30.51
C THR A 32 -5.87 6.83 31.78
N TRP A 33 -5.79 8.16 31.68
CA TRP A 33 -5.72 9.03 32.86
C TRP A 33 -6.42 10.36 32.61
N ASP A 34 -6.94 10.95 33.68
CA ASP A 34 -7.64 12.23 33.60
C ASP A 34 -6.81 13.35 34.24
N THR A 35 -6.78 14.51 33.60
CA THR A 35 -6.16 15.74 34.13
C THR A 35 -7.14 16.90 34.04
N GLY A 36 -7.84 17.18 35.14
CA GLY A 36 -8.90 18.19 35.16
C GLY A 36 -10.11 17.70 34.37
N ASN A 37 -10.48 18.42 33.30
CA ASN A 37 -11.55 18.04 32.37
C ASN A 37 -11.05 17.28 31.13
N TRP A 38 -9.76 16.97 31.06
CA TRP A 38 -9.18 16.25 29.94
C TRP A 38 -9.00 14.77 30.27
N SER A 39 -9.49 13.89 29.42
CA SER A 39 -9.13 12.47 29.40
C SER A 39 -8.00 12.23 28.41
N TRP A 40 -7.14 11.29 28.75
CA TRP A 40 -6.00 10.88 27.96
C TRP A 40 -6.06 9.38 27.78
N SER A 41 -5.90 8.89 26.55
CA SER A 41 -5.69 7.46 26.25
C SER A 41 -4.39 7.30 25.52
N TRP A 42 -3.55 6.37 25.98
CA TRP A 42 -2.34 5.96 25.28
C TRP A 42 -2.37 4.45 25.05
N ASP A 43 -2.48 4.08 23.77
CA ASP A 43 -2.66 2.71 23.32
C ASP A 43 -1.44 2.27 22.50
N ASN A 44 -0.93 1.09 22.78
CA ASN A 44 0.21 0.52 22.08
C ASN A 44 -0.11 -0.88 21.59
N THR A 45 0.12 -1.12 20.30
CA THR A 45 -0.04 -2.43 19.67
C THR A 45 1.33 -2.87 19.14
N VAL A 46 1.79 -4.06 19.53
CA VAL A 46 3.06 -4.64 19.04
C VAL A 46 2.78 -6.02 18.47
N THR A 47 3.28 -6.27 17.27
CA THR A 47 3.14 -7.52 16.54
C THR A 47 4.51 -8.04 16.15
N TYR A 48 4.77 -9.32 16.41
CA TYR A 48 5.89 -10.05 15.85
C TYR A 48 5.33 -11.14 14.93
N GLY A 49 5.85 -11.24 13.71
CA GLY A 49 5.34 -12.18 12.72
C GLY A 49 6.42 -12.68 11.76
N ILE A 50 6.24 -13.90 11.28
CA ILE A 50 7.14 -14.54 10.30
C ILE A 50 6.27 -15.08 9.16
N SER A 51 6.70 -14.83 7.92
CA SER A 51 6.10 -15.38 6.70
C SER A 51 7.16 -16.08 5.85
N TRP A 52 6.80 -17.21 5.23
CA TRP A 52 7.69 -17.99 4.39
C TRP A 52 6.99 -18.49 3.12
N ARG A 53 7.76 -18.70 2.06
CA ARG A 53 7.26 -19.21 0.78
C ARG A 53 6.90 -20.69 0.91
N GLY A 54 5.66 -21.05 0.57
CA GLY A 54 5.15 -22.43 0.71
C GLY A 54 5.48 -23.37 -0.46
N GLU A 55 5.66 -22.83 -1.66
CA GLU A 55 5.78 -23.58 -2.91
C GLU A 55 7.02 -23.15 -3.70
N ASP A 56 7.47 -24.04 -4.57
CA ASP A 56 8.61 -23.78 -5.45
C ASP A 56 8.31 -22.62 -6.42
N PRO A 57 9.31 -21.82 -6.83
CA PRO A 57 9.14 -20.82 -7.88
C PRO A 57 8.53 -21.41 -9.15
N ASP A 58 7.45 -20.81 -9.64
CA ASP A 58 6.84 -21.20 -10.92
C ASP A 58 7.68 -20.62 -12.06
N PRO A 59 8.25 -21.44 -12.96
CA PRO A 59 8.99 -20.96 -14.11
C PRO A 59 8.18 -20.03 -15.03
N ALA A 60 6.85 -20.07 -15.00
CA ALA A 60 6.01 -19.15 -15.77
C ALA A 60 6.05 -17.70 -15.24
N LEU A 61 6.50 -17.50 -14.00
CA LEU A 61 6.69 -16.20 -13.36
C LEU A 61 8.13 -15.70 -13.43
N ILE A 62 9.01 -16.41 -14.16
CA ILE A 62 10.42 -16.06 -14.34
C ILE A 62 10.66 -15.82 -15.82
N GLY A 63 11.27 -14.68 -16.16
CA GLY A 63 11.59 -14.32 -17.54
C GLY A 63 12.53 -15.33 -18.20
N ILE A 64 12.43 -15.48 -19.52
CA ILE A 64 13.31 -16.37 -20.30
C ILE A 64 14.79 -16.05 -20.07
N GLY A 65 15.13 -14.75 -19.97
CA GLY A 65 16.50 -14.29 -19.68
C GLY A 65 17.05 -14.79 -18.34
N ASN A 66 16.17 -15.07 -17.38
CA ASN A 66 16.50 -15.58 -16.06
C ASN A 66 16.31 -17.10 -15.92
N GLY A 67 16.08 -17.80 -17.04
CA GLY A 67 15.97 -19.25 -17.08
C GLY A 67 14.57 -19.81 -16.84
N GLY A 68 13.55 -18.96 -16.85
CA GLY A 68 12.15 -19.36 -16.79
C GLY A 68 11.49 -19.53 -18.15
N THR A 69 10.17 -19.40 -18.16
CA THR A 69 9.27 -19.53 -19.32
C THR A 69 8.29 -18.35 -19.44
N GLY A 70 8.35 -17.41 -18.51
CA GLY A 70 7.57 -16.18 -18.50
C GLY A 70 8.02 -15.23 -19.61
N ALA A 71 7.05 -14.50 -20.18
CA ALA A 71 7.28 -13.58 -21.30
C ALA A 71 7.94 -12.26 -20.87
N ALA A 72 7.89 -11.90 -19.59
CA ALA A 72 8.45 -10.64 -19.08
C ALA A 72 9.49 -10.92 -17.99
N ILE A 73 10.64 -10.26 -18.12
CA ILE A 73 11.74 -10.21 -17.13
C ILE A 73 11.60 -9.00 -16.19
N LEU A 74 10.45 -8.34 -16.23
CA LEU A 74 10.20 -7.07 -15.54
C LEU A 74 9.28 -7.24 -14.32
N THR A 75 9.04 -8.48 -13.94
CA THR A 75 8.06 -8.86 -12.92
C THR A 75 8.52 -10.06 -12.09
N ASP A 76 9.80 -10.43 -12.15
CA ASP A 76 10.29 -11.71 -11.64
C ASP A 76 11.32 -11.60 -10.51
N ASP A 77 11.83 -10.41 -10.16
CA ASP A 77 12.79 -10.24 -9.06
C ASP A 77 12.26 -10.83 -7.75
N GLY A 78 11.00 -10.53 -7.41
CA GLY A 78 10.34 -11.06 -6.21
C GLY A 78 10.21 -12.59 -6.20
N THR A 79 10.15 -13.22 -7.38
CA THR A 79 10.12 -14.70 -7.49
C THR A 79 11.52 -15.29 -7.41
N LEU A 80 12.51 -14.65 -8.02
CA LEU A 80 13.91 -15.10 -8.07
C LEU A 80 14.63 -14.95 -6.73
N ASN A 81 14.20 -14.01 -5.89
CA ASN A 81 14.81 -13.76 -4.59
C ASN A 81 14.40 -14.75 -3.48
N PHE A 82 13.33 -15.53 -3.66
CA PHE A 82 12.84 -16.40 -2.57
C PHE A 82 12.53 -17.80 -3.07
N GLU A 83 13.22 -18.82 -2.55
CA GLU A 83 12.93 -20.22 -2.83
C GLU A 83 11.90 -20.79 -1.85
N LYS A 84 11.46 -22.02 -2.11
CA LYS A 84 10.53 -22.71 -1.22
C LYS A 84 11.14 -22.91 0.17
N GLY A 85 10.38 -22.50 1.18
CA GLY A 85 10.79 -22.57 2.57
C GLY A 85 11.60 -21.38 3.04
N ASP A 86 11.98 -20.46 2.14
CA ASP A 86 12.61 -19.22 2.53
C ASP A 86 11.63 -18.33 3.27
N ILE A 87 12.13 -17.72 4.34
CA ILE A 87 11.45 -16.64 5.03
C ILE A 87 11.54 -15.43 4.12
N PHE A 88 10.43 -14.77 3.85
CA PHE A 88 10.43 -13.51 3.10
C PHE A 88 10.08 -12.30 3.95
N SER A 89 9.61 -12.53 5.18
CA SER A 89 9.38 -11.48 6.17
C SER A 89 9.52 -12.06 7.56
N ASN A 90 10.34 -11.43 8.39
CA ASN A 90 10.48 -11.70 9.82
C ASN A 90 10.47 -10.35 10.52
N ILE A 91 9.31 -9.92 11.00
CA ILE A 91 9.07 -8.51 11.30
C ILE A 91 8.58 -8.31 12.72
N ILE A 92 9.10 -7.27 13.36
CA ILE A 92 8.44 -6.62 14.49
C ILE A 92 7.85 -5.29 14.01
N LYS A 93 6.57 -5.07 14.28
CA LYS A 93 5.86 -3.83 13.94
C LYS A 93 4.93 -3.42 15.05
N GLY A 94 4.48 -2.17 15.03
CA GLY A 94 3.50 -1.69 15.98
C GLY A 94 2.97 -0.29 15.70
N THR A 95 1.93 0.06 16.43
CA THR A 95 1.39 1.43 16.49
C THR A 95 1.44 1.95 17.92
N SER A 96 1.56 3.27 18.05
CA SER A 96 1.40 4.00 19.30
C SER A 96 0.43 5.15 19.07
N GLU A 97 -0.64 5.18 19.84
CA GLU A 97 -1.82 6.02 19.62
C GLU A 97 -2.08 6.84 20.88
N LEU A 98 -2.09 8.17 20.74
CA LEU A 98 -2.39 9.09 21.82
C LEU A 98 -3.66 9.86 21.47
N GLU A 99 -4.66 9.77 22.33
CA GLU A 99 -5.86 10.58 22.29
C GLU A 99 -5.95 11.45 23.53
N VAL A 100 -6.34 12.70 23.35
CA VAL A 100 -6.56 13.66 24.42
C VAL A 100 -7.84 14.42 24.13
N ASP A 101 -8.84 14.32 24.99
CA ASP A 101 -10.16 14.92 24.76
C ASP A 101 -10.74 15.55 26.04
N ASN A 102 -11.66 16.50 25.89
CA ASN A 102 -12.39 17.09 27.01
C ASN A 102 -13.91 17.07 26.84
N GLY A 103 -14.40 16.17 26.00
CA GLY A 103 -15.81 16.09 25.58
C GLY A 103 -16.26 17.08 24.50
N GLN A 104 -15.65 18.27 24.37
CA GLN A 104 -15.96 19.19 23.28
C GLN A 104 -14.87 19.24 22.21
N PHE A 105 -13.61 19.19 22.63
CA PHE A 105 -12.43 19.24 21.77
C PHE A 105 -11.52 18.06 22.07
N GLY A 106 -10.80 17.62 21.04
CA GLY A 106 -9.77 16.61 21.22
C GLY A 106 -8.67 16.67 20.18
N PHE A 107 -7.66 15.86 20.44
CA PHE A 107 -6.48 15.69 19.61
C PHE A 107 -6.16 14.20 19.54
N PHE A 108 -5.80 13.74 18.35
CA PHE A 108 -5.41 12.37 18.10
C PHE A 108 -4.09 12.32 17.33
N GLY A 109 -3.17 11.47 17.78
CA GLY A 109 -1.91 11.19 17.11
C GLY A 109 -1.64 9.69 17.05
N ARG A 110 -1.20 9.19 15.89
CA ARG A 110 -0.80 7.80 15.68
C ARG A 110 0.53 7.72 14.96
N ILE A 111 1.49 7.02 15.56
CA ILE A 111 2.73 6.62 14.89
C ILE A 111 2.72 5.12 14.59
N LYS A 112 3.39 4.74 13.50
CA LYS A 112 3.64 3.35 13.09
C LYS A 112 5.13 3.13 13.05
N TYR A 113 5.61 1.98 13.54
CA TYR A 113 7.02 1.61 13.47
C TYR A 113 7.16 0.14 13.09
N TRP A 114 8.25 -0.18 12.40
CA TRP A 114 8.56 -1.55 12.02
C TRP A 114 10.03 -1.80 11.75
N TYR A 115 10.43 -3.06 11.82
CA TYR A 115 11.74 -3.56 11.46
C TYR A 115 11.60 -5.01 10.97
N ASP A 116 11.87 -5.26 9.68
CA ASP A 116 11.89 -6.60 9.10
C ASP A 116 13.32 -7.14 9.10
N PHE A 117 13.60 -8.10 9.99
CA PHE A 117 14.89 -8.75 10.14
C PHE A 117 15.32 -9.51 8.88
N GLU A 118 14.39 -10.08 8.12
CA GLU A 118 14.72 -10.79 6.89
C GLU A 118 15.22 -9.81 5.82
N LEU A 119 14.50 -8.70 5.61
CA LEU A 119 14.86 -7.75 4.56
C LEU A 119 16.01 -6.81 4.95
N GLU A 120 16.15 -6.43 6.24
CA GLU A 120 17.22 -5.55 6.71
C GLU A 120 18.58 -6.24 6.87
N GLN A 121 18.60 -7.55 7.12
CA GLN A 121 19.83 -8.27 7.45
C GLN A 121 20.10 -9.46 6.52
N GLY A 122 19.07 -9.97 5.86
CA GLY A 122 19.17 -11.05 4.88
C GLY A 122 19.81 -10.59 3.58
N THR A 123 20.14 -11.59 2.77
CA THR A 123 20.74 -11.41 1.45
C THR A 123 19.92 -12.18 0.45
N GLN A 124 19.66 -11.59 -0.71
CA GLN A 124 18.82 -12.22 -1.71
C GLN A 124 19.65 -12.74 -2.89
N PRO A 125 19.34 -13.93 -3.43
CA PRO A 125 20.16 -14.62 -4.41
C PRO A 125 20.21 -13.92 -5.77
N HIS A 126 19.19 -13.14 -6.13
CA HIS A 126 19.13 -12.44 -7.42
C HIS A 126 19.49 -10.95 -7.29
N GLY A 127 18.96 -10.27 -6.27
CA GLY A 127 19.08 -8.82 -6.13
C GLY A 127 17.90 -8.10 -6.78
N HIS A 128 18.10 -6.84 -7.16
CA HIS A 128 17.10 -6.02 -7.84
C HIS A 128 17.79 -4.80 -8.48
N SER A 129 17.04 -3.97 -9.22
CA SER A 129 17.64 -2.87 -9.98
C SER A 129 18.50 -1.89 -9.14
N PRO A 130 18.10 -1.44 -7.93
CA PRO A 130 18.90 -0.51 -7.11
C PRO A 130 20.29 -1.02 -6.71
N ASN A 131 20.46 -2.33 -6.55
CA ASN A 131 21.75 -2.94 -6.23
C ASN A 131 22.48 -3.49 -7.47
N ASN A 132 22.04 -3.08 -8.66
CA ASN A 132 22.56 -3.51 -9.98
C ASN A 132 22.52 -5.03 -10.19
N TYR A 133 21.52 -5.72 -9.63
CA TYR A 133 21.40 -7.18 -9.67
C TYR A 133 22.68 -7.90 -9.18
N VAL A 134 23.38 -7.32 -8.21
CA VAL A 134 24.50 -8.00 -7.54
C VAL A 134 23.89 -9.10 -6.66
N PRO A 135 24.20 -10.39 -6.91
CA PRO A 135 23.58 -11.49 -6.18
C PRO A 135 24.19 -11.67 -4.80
N GLY A 136 23.40 -12.21 -3.86
CA GLY A 136 23.88 -12.61 -2.53
C GLY A 136 24.20 -11.44 -1.60
N ILE A 137 23.57 -10.28 -1.83
CA ILE A 137 23.65 -9.11 -0.93
C ILE A 137 22.25 -8.67 -0.49
N ARG A 138 22.19 -7.79 0.50
CA ARG A 138 20.95 -7.15 0.94
C ARG A 138 20.34 -6.34 -0.22
N LEU A 139 19.02 -6.37 -0.36
CA LEU A 139 18.31 -5.42 -1.22
C LEU A 139 18.52 -3.98 -0.70
N ASP A 140 18.52 -3.00 -1.58
CA ASP A 140 18.67 -1.60 -1.24
C ASP A 140 17.33 -0.86 -1.31
N ASP A 141 16.83 -0.43 -0.16
CA ASP A 141 15.57 0.28 0.01
C ASP A 141 15.76 1.78 0.30
N SER A 142 16.96 2.33 0.14
CA SER A 142 17.26 3.73 0.52
C SER A 142 16.31 4.75 -0.13
N ASP A 143 15.96 4.50 -1.39
CA ASP A 143 15.13 5.38 -2.22
C ASP A 143 13.66 4.90 -2.33
N PHE A 144 13.31 3.80 -1.62
CA PHE A 144 11.92 3.36 -1.55
C PHE A 144 11.04 4.40 -0.86
N ALA A 145 9.74 4.36 -1.15
CA ALA A 145 8.75 5.11 -0.38
C ALA A 145 8.91 4.78 1.10
N ASP A 146 8.80 5.77 1.98
CA ASP A 146 9.13 5.59 3.41
C ASP A 146 8.35 4.45 4.07
N PHE A 147 7.09 4.26 3.69
CA PHE A 147 6.24 3.16 4.17
C PHE A 147 6.64 1.77 3.64
N ALA A 148 7.31 1.69 2.48
CA ALA A 148 7.76 0.44 1.84
C ALA A 148 9.16 -0.01 2.28
N LYS A 149 9.92 0.84 2.99
CA LYS A 149 11.24 0.51 3.52
C LYS A 149 11.20 -0.69 4.47
N PHE A 150 12.33 -1.36 4.65
CA PHE A 150 12.42 -2.57 5.47
C PHE A 150 12.35 -2.28 6.97
N LYS A 151 12.64 -1.04 7.36
CA LYS A 151 12.38 -0.48 8.68
C LYS A 151 11.87 0.96 8.56
N GLY A 152 11.16 1.42 9.59
CA GLY A 152 10.68 2.80 9.62
C GLY A 152 10.00 3.20 10.91
N LEU A 153 9.80 4.52 11.06
CA LEU A 153 8.99 5.16 12.08
C LEU A 153 8.26 6.31 11.40
N GLU A 154 6.96 6.14 11.17
CA GLU A 154 6.15 7.05 10.37
C GLU A 154 4.96 7.60 11.16
N LEU A 155 4.62 8.86 10.87
CA LEU A 155 3.39 9.47 11.36
C LEU A 155 2.23 9.03 10.47
N LEU A 156 1.29 8.29 11.05
CA LEU A 156 0.01 8.04 10.43
C LEU A 156 -0.87 9.26 10.72
N ASP A 157 -1.68 9.24 11.77
CA ASP A 157 -2.66 10.28 12.03
C ASP A 157 -2.10 11.40 12.92
N LEU A 158 -2.53 12.63 12.65
CA LEU A 158 -2.29 13.80 13.48
C LEU A 158 -3.37 14.84 13.20
N PHE A 159 -4.41 14.87 14.02
CA PHE A 159 -5.52 15.81 13.82
C PHE A 159 -6.11 16.31 15.13
N ALA A 160 -6.70 17.50 15.07
CA ALA A 160 -7.55 18.03 16.12
C ALA A 160 -9.01 17.95 15.67
N TYR A 161 -9.91 17.81 16.64
CA TYR A 161 -11.33 17.73 16.39
C TYR A 161 -12.14 18.51 17.42
N GLY A 162 -13.37 18.85 17.04
CA GLY A 162 -14.32 19.47 17.94
C GLY A 162 -15.77 19.23 17.53
N SER A 163 -16.63 19.14 18.53
CA SER A 163 -18.06 18.90 18.40
C SER A 163 -18.84 20.13 18.86
N PHE A 164 -19.84 20.53 18.08
CA PHE A 164 -20.63 21.75 18.29
C PHE A 164 -22.11 21.48 18.02
N ASP A 165 -23.00 22.24 18.66
CA ASP A 165 -24.43 22.20 18.35
C ASP A 165 -24.82 23.42 17.50
N LEU A 166 -25.26 23.18 16.27
CA LEU A 166 -25.87 24.18 15.39
C LEU A 166 -27.40 24.13 15.55
N GLY A 167 -27.88 24.74 16.62
CA GLY A 167 -29.29 24.64 17.01
C GLY A 167 -29.57 23.25 17.56
N GLU A 168 -30.38 22.46 16.86
CA GLU A 168 -30.68 21.05 17.22
C GLU A 168 -29.79 20.05 16.47
N ASN A 169 -28.86 20.54 15.64
CA ASN A 169 -28.07 19.71 14.73
C ASN A 169 -26.61 19.63 15.22
N PRO A 170 -26.10 18.44 15.58
CA PRO A 170 -24.70 18.28 15.97
C PRO A 170 -23.78 18.42 14.75
N LEU A 171 -22.66 19.12 14.92
CA LEU A 171 -21.60 19.32 13.93
C LEU A 171 -20.27 18.85 14.50
N ASP A 172 -19.67 17.85 13.86
CA ASP A 172 -18.31 17.41 14.14
C ASP A 172 -17.36 17.96 13.09
N LEU A 173 -16.26 18.58 13.52
CA LEU A 173 -15.19 19.07 12.66
C LEU A 173 -13.87 18.39 13.02
N ARG A 174 -13.10 18.02 12.00
CA ARG A 174 -11.76 17.46 12.14
C ARG A 174 -10.80 18.16 11.18
N VAL A 175 -9.62 18.52 11.64
CA VAL A 175 -8.58 19.14 10.81
C VAL A 175 -7.22 18.54 11.11
N GLY A 176 -6.52 18.13 10.04
CA GLY A 176 -5.21 17.51 10.13
C GLY A 176 -5.09 16.28 9.26
N ARG A 177 -4.05 15.48 9.53
CA ARG A 177 -3.75 14.22 8.83
C ARG A 177 -4.63 13.11 9.41
N GLN A 178 -5.58 12.62 8.63
CA GLN A 178 -6.57 11.65 9.11
C GLN A 178 -7.08 10.74 7.98
N VAL A 179 -7.63 9.60 8.36
CA VAL A 179 -8.40 8.71 7.47
C VAL A 179 -9.88 9.09 7.51
N VAL A 180 -10.53 9.14 6.34
CA VAL A 180 -11.97 9.37 6.20
C VAL A 180 -12.61 8.17 5.52
N ASN A 181 -13.47 7.44 6.25
CA ASN A 181 -14.10 6.22 5.76
C ASN A 181 -15.44 6.51 5.08
N TRP A 182 -15.43 6.53 3.75
CA TRP A 182 -16.62 6.63 2.90
C TRP A 182 -16.81 5.34 2.10
N GLY A 183 -18.07 4.97 1.89
CA GLY A 183 -18.45 3.78 1.12
C GLY A 183 -18.48 2.49 1.93
N GLU A 184 -18.90 1.44 1.24
CA GLU A 184 -19.10 0.07 1.75
C GLU A 184 -18.24 -0.97 1.01
N ALA A 185 -17.47 -0.53 0.01
CA ALA A 185 -16.69 -1.43 -0.83
C ALA A 185 -15.49 -2.04 -0.07
N THR A 186 -15.42 -3.37 -0.06
CA THR A 186 -14.39 -4.15 0.66
C THR A 186 -13.32 -4.77 -0.22
N PHE A 187 -13.60 -5.03 -1.51
CA PHE A 187 -12.68 -5.74 -2.42
C PHE A 187 -12.16 -4.87 -3.56
N ILE A 188 -13.03 -4.06 -4.17
CA ILE A 188 -12.69 -3.15 -5.27
C ILE A 188 -12.85 -1.75 -4.71
N GLN A 189 -11.84 -0.89 -4.85
CA GLN A 189 -11.96 0.46 -4.33
C GLN A 189 -13.03 1.25 -5.09
N GLY A 190 -14.07 1.65 -4.38
CA GLY A 190 -15.17 2.46 -4.89
C GLY A 190 -14.99 3.93 -4.50
N VAL A 191 -15.86 4.46 -3.63
CA VAL A 191 -15.71 5.83 -3.10
C VAL A 191 -14.61 5.93 -2.03
N ASN A 192 -14.24 4.81 -1.41
CA ASN A 192 -13.17 4.73 -0.40
C ASN A 192 -11.75 5.04 -0.92
N VAL A 193 -11.58 5.29 -2.23
CA VAL A 193 -10.29 5.72 -2.85
C VAL A 193 -9.75 7.05 -2.32
N LEU A 194 -10.51 7.77 -1.48
CA LEU A 194 -10.06 8.96 -0.78
C LEU A 194 -8.74 8.74 -0.05
N ASN A 195 -8.62 7.62 0.65
CA ASN A 195 -7.43 7.28 1.42
C ASN A 195 -6.47 6.47 0.53
N PRO A 196 -5.24 6.94 0.31
CA PRO A 196 -4.19 6.10 -0.27
C PRO A 196 -3.96 4.85 0.59
N ILE A 197 -3.38 3.82 -0.01
CA ILE A 197 -3.09 2.57 0.69
C ILE A 197 -1.59 2.28 0.74
N ASP A 198 -1.14 1.65 1.82
CA ASP A 198 0.17 1.01 1.95
C ASP A 198 -0.02 -0.48 1.70
N VAL A 199 0.26 -0.91 0.46
CA VAL A 199 0.10 -2.31 0.03
C VAL A 199 1.08 -3.22 0.79
N SER A 200 2.28 -2.73 1.07
CA SER A 200 3.28 -3.47 1.84
C SER A 200 2.82 -3.74 3.27
N ALA A 201 2.11 -2.79 3.91
CA ALA A 201 1.51 -3.02 5.23
C ALA A 201 0.54 -4.20 5.24
N PHE A 202 -0.35 -4.29 4.23
CA PHE A 202 -1.33 -5.37 4.14
C PHE A 202 -0.73 -6.75 3.88
N ARG A 203 0.51 -6.79 3.38
CA ARG A 203 1.25 -8.02 3.07
C ARG A 203 2.20 -8.45 4.19
N ARG A 204 2.43 -7.61 5.20
CA ARG A 204 3.18 -7.96 6.41
C ARG A 204 2.34 -8.91 7.30
N PRO A 205 2.96 -9.89 7.97
CA PRO A 205 2.23 -10.78 8.88
C PRO A 205 1.58 -9.99 10.02
N GLY A 206 0.31 -10.32 10.31
CA GLY A 206 -0.49 -9.63 11.33
C GLY A 206 -0.92 -8.22 10.93
N ALA A 207 -1.11 -7.95 9.64
CA ALA A 207 -1.57 -6.66 9.13
C ALA A 207 -2.92 -6.22 9.70
N GLU A 208 -3.02 -4.95 10.05
CA GLU A 208 -4.26 -4.30 10.49
C GLU A 208 -4.70 -3.21 9.50
N ILE A 209 -6.01 -2.98 9.39
CA ILE A 209 -6.56 -1.96 8.47
C ILE A 209 -5.98 -0.57 8.76
N LYS A 210 -5.81 -0.22 10.04
CA LYS A 210 -5.26 1.06 10.48
C LYS A 210 -3.78 1.28 10.09
N GLU A 211 -3.05 0.23 9.73
CA GLU A 211 -1.66 0.35 9.26
C GLU A 211 -1.54 0.49 7.74
N GLY A 212 -2.59 0.09 7.01
CA GLY A 212 -2.62 0.05 5.55
C GLY A 212 -3.45 1.15 4.89
N LEU A 213 -4.36 1.82 5.61
CA LEU A 213 -5.00 3.05 5.14
C LEU A 213 -4.12 4.25 5.51
N LEU A 214 -3.58 4.93 4.52
CA LEU A 214 -2.72 6.09 4.72
C LEU A 214 -3.59 7.35 4.92
N PRO A 215 -3.35 8.12 5.98
CA PRO A 215 -4.10 9.35 6.24
C PRO A 215 -3.59 10.51 5.39
N VAL A 216 -4.50 11.41 5.05
CA VAL A 216 -4.24 12.62 4.24
C VAL A 216 -4.53 13.88 5.04
N ALA A 217 -3.80 14.95 4.76
CA ALA A 217 -4.03 16.25 5.40
C ALA A 217 -5.28 16.92 4.82
N LEU A 218 -6.35 17.02 5.63
CA LEU A 218 -7.62 17.60 5.19
C LEU A 218 -8.37 18.31 6.33
N ILE A 219 -9.39 19.07 5.95
CA ILE A 219 -10.49 19.45 6.84
C ILE A 219 -11.71 18.62 6.47
N TYR A 220 -12.37 18.07 7.48
CA TYR A 220 -13.57 17.25 7.37
C TYR A 220 -14.64 17.78 8.31
N GLY A 221 -15.89 17.76 7.86
CA GLY A 221 -17.05 18.10 8.68
C GLY A 221 -18.19 17.10 8.48
N ASN A 222 -18.92 16.81 9.56
CA ASN A 222 -20.13 15.99 9.56
C ASN A 222 -21.24 16.73 10.31
N LEU A 223 -22.32 17.08 9.61
CA LEU A 223 -23.50 17.72 10.17
C LEU A 223 -24.63 16.71 10.27
N GLY A 224 -24.98 16.31 11.48
CA GLY A 224 -26.17 15.51 11.76
C GLY A 224 -27.43 16.38 11.59
N LEU A 225 -28.47 15.83 10.98
CA LEU A 225 -29.74 16.50 10.70
C LEU A 225 -30.92 15.67 11.20
N ALA A 226 -32.05 16.34 11.41
CA ALA A 226 -33.28 15.70 11.87
C ALA A 226 -33.69 14.49 11.02
N LYS A 227 -34.32 13.52 11.68
CA LYS A 227 -34.85 12.28 11.07
C LYS A 227 -33.76 11.37 10.50
N GLY A 228 -32.54 11.36 11.03
CA GLY A 228 -31.48 10.46 10.59
C GLY A 228 -30.86 10.82 9.24
N TRP A 229 -30.88 12.11 8.87
CA TRP A 229 -30.10 12.62 7.74
C TRP A 229 -28.75 13.10 8.25
N SER A 230 -27.69 13.02 7.44
CA SER A 230 -26.44 13.74 7.69
C SER A 230 -25.82 14.23 6.39
N ILE A 231 -25.00 15.28 6.50
CA ILE A 231 -24.20 15.82 5.40
C ILE A 231 -22.75 15.82 5.85
N GLU A 232 -21.88 15.20 5.06
CA GLU A 232 -20.44 15.20 5.29
C GLU A 232 -19.74 15.92 4.15
N ALA A 233 -18.67 16.64 4.45
CA ALA A 233 -17.84 17.27 3.43
C ALA A 233 -16.38 17.28 3.86
N TYR A 234 -15.48 17.26 2.87
CA TYR A 234 -14.06 17.50 3.13
C TYR A 234 -13.42 18.35 2.04
N TYR A 235 -12.32 18.97 2.40
CA TYR A 235 -11.37 19.57 1.48
C TYR A 235 -9.95 19.13 1.87
N GLN A 236 -9.22 18.54 0.93
CA GLN A 236 -7.88 18.01 1.15
C GLN A 236 -6.81 19.03 0.77
N PHE A 237 -5.81 19.16 1.63
CA PHE A 237 -4.74 20.15 1.53
C PHE A 237 -3.46 19.64 0.89
N LYS A 238 -3.25 18.32 0.92
CA LYS A 238 -2.03 17.68 0.41
C LYS A 238 -2.39 16.38 -0.29
N TRP A 239 -1.86 16.16 -1.49
CA TRP A 239 -1.98 14.90 -2.20
C TRP A 239 -0.97 13.87 -1.67
N GLU A 240 -1.36 12.60 -1.72
CA GLU A 240 -0.51 11.48 -1.30
C GLU A 240 -0.77 10.31 -2.26
N GLN A 241 0.30 9.62 -2.66
CA GLN A 241 0.24 8.44 -3.53
C GLN A 241 -0.03 7.16 -2.73
N THR A 242 -0.55 6.14 -3.42
CA THR A 242 -0.57 4.76 -2.93
C THR A 242 0.86 4.22 -2.93
N VAL A 243 1.25 3.59 -1.83
CA VAL A 243 2.55 2.93 -1.68
C VAL A 243 2.41 1.46 -2.06
N ILE A 244 3.21 1.03 -3.03
CA ILE A 244 3.28 -0.36 -3.50
C ILE A 244 4.59 -1.02 -3.06
N ASP A 245 4.65 -2.34 -3.12
CA ASP A 245 5.85 -3.09 -2.75
C ASP A 245 7.05 -2.74 -3.62
N GLY A 246 8.19 -2.52 -2.96
CA GLY A 246 9.45 -2.28 -3.64
C GLY A 246 9.93 -3.51 -4.40
N CYS A 247 10.53 -3.28 -5.57
CA CYS A 247 11.14 -4.29 -6.44
C CYS A 247 12.08 -5.21 -5.67
N GLY A 248 12.09 -6.49 -6.06
CA GLY A 248 12.87 -7.55 -5.42
C GLY A 248 12.26 -8.14 -4.16
N THR A 249 11.28 -7.49 -3.52
CA THR A 249 10.57 -8.09 -2.39
C THR A 249 9.57 -9.15 -2.86
N TYR A 250 9.22 -10.11 -2.00
CA TYR A 250 8.46 -11.31 -2.38
C TYR A 250 7.12 -11.04 -3.08
N PHE A 251 6.42 -9.97 -2.69
CA PHE A 251 5.13 -9.61 -3.29
C PHE A 251 5.22 -8.50 -4.35
N SER A 252 6.43 -8.03 -4.69
CA SER A 252 6.60 -7.16 -5.85
C SER A 252 6.10 -7.86 -7.10
N THR A 253 5.25 -7.17 -7.86
CA THR A 253 4.62 -7.71 -9.08
C THR A 253 5.18 -7.08 -10.34
N VAL A 254 6.00 -6.05 -10.17
CA VAL A 254 6.69 -5.29 -11.21
C VAL A 254 8.01 -4.82 -10.62
N ASP A 255 9.06 -4.87 -11.44
CA ASP A 255 10.43 -4.46 -11.06
C ASP A 255 10.68 -2.97 -11.37
N PHE A 256 9.64 -2.31 -11.87
CA PHE A 256 9.56 -0.90 -12.23
C PHE A 256 8.28 -0.30 -11.62
N ALA A 257 8.19 1.02 -11.50
CA ALA A 257 7.05 1.80 -10.99
C ALA A 257 6.96 2.04 -9.48
N ALA A 258 7.42 1.11 -8.64
CA ALA A 258 7.56 1.41 -7.22
C ALA A 258 8.62 2.52 -7.04
N GLN A 259 8.42 3.42 -6.07
CA GLN A 259 9.41 4.47 -5.80
C GLN A 259 10.77 3.84 -5.50
N GLY A 260 11.84 4.33 -6.12
CA GLY A 260 13.19 3.78 -6.01
C GLY A 260 13.50 2.64 -7.00
N CYS A 261 12.49 2.04 -7.62
CA CYS A 261 12.63 1.03 -8.67
C CYS A 261 12.67 1.70 -10.04
N ASN A 262 13.77 2.41 -10.26
CA ASN A 262 13.92 3.40 -11.31
C ASN A 262 14.46 2.84 -12.63
N GLU A 263 14.35 1.52 -12.87
CA GLU A 263 14.79 0.92 -14.13
C GLU A 263 13.67 0.12 -14.80
N LEU A 264 13.50 0.31 -16.10
CA LEU A 264 12.60 -0.44 -16.95
C LEU A 264 13.41 -1.10 -18.07
N ALA A 265 13.59 -2.42 -18.01
CA ALA A 265 14.32 -3.14 -19.05
C ALA A 265 13.52 -3.36 -20.34
N ALA A 266 14.23 -3.63 -21.43
CA ALA A 266 13.63 -4.01 -22.70
C ALA A 266 12.87 -5.34 -22.55
N PRO A 267 11.62 -5.42 -23.05
CA PRO A 267 10.86 -6.66 -23.01
C PRO A 267 11.52 -7.72 -23.91
N ASP A 268 11.65 -8.93 -23.37
CA ASP A 268 11.96 -10.19 -24.06
C ASP A 268 13.08 -10.14 -25.13
N VAL A 269 14.33 -10.08 -24.66
CA VAL A 269 15.51 -10.28 -25.52
C VAL A 269 16.34 -11.50 -25.11
N GLY A 270 15.79 -12.36 -24.25
CA GLY A 270 16.45 -13.59 -23.77
C GLY A 270 17.77 -13.37 -23.03
N LEU A 271 18.00 -12.17 -22.50
CA LEU A 271 19.18 -11.80 -21.74
C LEU A 271 18.84 -11.66 -20.24
N PRO A 272 19.71 -12.09 -19.32
CA PRO A 272 19.53 -11.85 -17.89
C PRO A 272 19.58 -10.35 -17.53
N ASP A 273 18.97 -9.95 -16.41
CA ASP A 273 18.85 -8.54 -16.00
C ASP A 273 20.19 -7.82 -15.84
N PHE A 274 21.15 -8.49 -15.21
CA PHE A 274 22.49 -7.91 -15.04
C PHE A 274 23.13 -7.58 -16.40
N VAL A 275 22.83 -8.35 -17.46
CA VAL A 275 23.31 -8.04 -18.82
C VAL A 275 22.55 -6.82 -19.36
N LEU A 276 21.22 -6.81 -19.25
CA LEU A 276 20.36 -5.72 -19.74
C LEU A 276 20.76 -4.36 -19.19
N GLN A 277 21.04 -4.28 -17.89
CA GLN A 277 21.53 -3.07 -17.24
C GLN A 277 22.89 -2.61 -17.79
N ASN A 278 23.83 -3.55 -18.00
CA ASN A 278 25.20 -3.23 -18.40
C ASN A 278 25.34 -2.88 -19.88
N VAL A 279 24.36 -3.21 -20.73
CA VAL A 279 24.37 -2.91 -22.18
C VAL A 279 23.40 -1.79 -22.57
N ASN A 280 22.92 -1.00 -21.61
CA ASN A 280 21.99 0.12 -21.82
C ASN A 280 20.68 -0.27 -22.54
N ASN A 281 20.15 -1.47 -22.27
CA ASN A 281 18.83 -1.90 -22.74
C ASN A 281 17.74 -1.63 -21.70
N VAL A 282 17.91 -0.56 -20.91
CA VAL A 282 16.97 -0.15 -19.87
C VAL A 282 16.73 1.36 -19.98
N ALA A 283 15.50 1.79 -19.71
CA ALA A 283 15.25 3.19 -19.38
C ALA A 283 15.47 3.38 -17.89
N LYS A 284 16.22 4.40 -17.51
CA LYS A 284 16.51 4.74 -16.11
C LYS A 284 15.83 6.05 -15.72
N ASP A 285 15.65 6.23 -14.42
CA ASP A 285 15.23 7.49 -13.78
C ASP A 285 13.96 8.07 -14.43
N PRO A 286 12.78 7.53 -14.09
CA PRO A 286 11.56 7.97 -14.72
C PRO A 286 11.30 9.44 -14.42
N PHE A 287 10.66 10.13 -15.36
CA PHE A 287 10.02 11.38 -15.02
C PHE A 287 8.80 11.08 -14.14
N VAL A 288 8.78 11.59 -12.92
CA VAL A 288 7.66 11.45 -12.00
C VAL A 288 6.83 12.73 -12.04
N ASP A 289 5.61 12.62 -12.54
CA ASP A 289 4.62 13.69 -12.62
C ASP A 289 3.60 13.51 -11.49
N GLU A 290 3.96 14.04 -10.31
CA GLU A 290 3.10 14.04 -9.13
C GLU A 290 1.88 14.95 -9.33
N ALA A 291 0.73 14.54 -8.77
CA ALA A 291 -0.45 15.39 -8.77
C ALA A 291 -0.29 16.57 -7.80
N LYS A 292 -0.97 17.68 -8.10
CA LYS A 292 -1.03 18.85 -7.22
C LYS A 292 -1.68 18.52 -5.88
N ASP A 293 -1.32 19.29 -4.87
CA ASP A 293 -1.90 19.16 -3.54
C ASP A 293 -3.39 19.60 -3.47
N SER A 294 -3.78 20.58 -4.29
CA SER A 294 -5.08 21.27 -4.23
C SER A 294 -6.08 20.77 -5.27
N GLY A 295 -7.38 20.97 -5.02
CA GLY A 295 -8.44 20.62 -5.98
C GLY A 295 -9.20 19.34 -5.62
N GLN A 296 -8.90 18.80 -4.44
CA GLN A 296 -9.45 17.54 -3.94
C GLN A 296 -10.49 17.81 -2.85
N PHE A 297 -11.73 17.38 -3.09
CA PHE A 297 -12.84 17.63 -2.18
C PHE A 297 -13.97 16.61 -2.38
N GLY A 298 -14.84 16.50 -1.39
CA GLY A 298 -16.00 15.63 -1.49
C GLY A 298 -17.19 16.12 -0.67
N LEU A 299 -18.36 15.63 -1.05
CA LEU A 299 -19.63 15.79 -0.37
C LEU A 299 -20.31 14.43 -0.29
N ALA A 300 -20.85 14.10 0.89
CA ALA A 300 -21.70 12.95 1.08
C ALA A 300 -23.00 13.35 1.78
N VAL A 301 -24.07 12.65 1.44
CA VAL A 301 -25.35 12.72 2.15
C VAL A 301 -25.70 11.31 2.58
N ARG A 302 -25.96 11.14 3.88
CA ARG A 302 -26.43 9.85 4.42
C ARG A 302 -27.84 9.94 4.95
N LYS A 303 -28.50 8.80 4.93
CA LYS A 303 -29.85 8.62 5.45
C LYS A 303 -29.97 7.27 6.14
N TYR A 304 -30.09 7.30 7.47
CA TYR A 304 -30.52 6.14 8.23
C TYR A 304 -32.05 6.06 8.28
N VAL A 305 -32.59 4.89 7.96
CA VAL A 305 -34.03 4.59 7.94
C VAL A 305 -34.33 3.52 8.97
N GLU A 306 -34.67 3.96 10.20
CA GLU A 306 -34.95 3.09 11.36
C GLU A 306 -35.91 1.94 11.05
N LYS A 307 -36.96 2.18 10.26
CA LYS A 307 -38.01 1.18 9.96
C LYS A 307 -37.47 -0.09 9.28
N ILE A 308 -36.36 0.04 8.56
CA ILE A 308 -35.73 -1.06 7.82
C ILE A 308 -34.29 -1.29 8.28
N ASP A 309 -33.86 -0.67 9.38
CA ASP A 309 -32.48 -0.72 9.89
C ASP A 309 -31.44 -0.63 8.76
N THR A 310 -31.58 0.40 7.92
CA THR A 310 -30.75 0.57 6.72
C THR A 310 -30.20 1.99 6.64
N GLU A 311 -28.90 2.11 6.44
CA GLU A 311 -28.25 3.35 6.04
C GLU A 311 -28.09 3.38 4.52
N PHE A 312 -28.40 4.53 3.90
CA PHE A 312 -28.10 4.82 2.50
C PHE A 312 -27.10 5.97 2.42
N GLY A 313 -26.16 5.87 1.49
CA GLY A 313 -25.19 6.91 1.19
C GLY A 313 -25.26 7.37 -0.27
N LEU A 314 -25.15 8.69 -0.48
CA LEU A 314 -24.90 9.31 -1.78
C LEU A 314 -23.61 10.12 -1.67
N TYR A 315 -22.69 9.92 -2.61
CA TYR A 315 -21.35 10.50 -2.57
C TYR A 315 -21.02 11.19 -3.90
N TYR A 316 -20.31 12.30 -3.78
CA TYR A 316 -19.57 12.93 -4.85
C TYR A 316 -18.18 13.32 -4.33
N GLN A 317 -17.14 13.04 -5.10
CA GLN A 317 -15.80 13.53 -4.81
C GLN A 317 -15.01 13.78 -6.08
N ARG A 318 -14.15 14.80 -6.04
CA ARG A 318 -13.09 15.01 -7.04
C ARG A 318 -11.76 14.76 -6.37
N LEU A 319 -10.96 13.86 -6.94
CA LEU A 319 -9.66 13.48 -6.42
C LEU A 319 -8.64 13.39 -7.56
N HIS A 320 -7.36 13.43 -7.21
CA HIS A 320 -6.30 13.07 -8.15
C HIS A 320 -5.94 11.61 -7.97
N ASN A 321 -5.63 10.93 -9.07
CA ASN A 321 -5.33 9.51 -9.05
C ASN A 321 -4.17 9.24 -8.09
N ARG A 322 -4.29 8.19 -7.29
CA ARG A 322 -3.27 7.82 -6.28
C ARG A 322 -2.44 6.62 -6.71
N THR A 323 -2.89 5.92 -7.74
CA THR A 323 -2.14 4.84 -8.35
C THR A 323 -1.33 5.37 -9.53
N PRO A 324 -0.08 4.90 -9.71
CA PRO A 324 0.74 5.35 -10.83
C PRO A 324 0.15 4.89 -12.16
N VAL A 325 0.21 5.76 -13.16
CA VAL A 325 -0.04 5.42 -14.56
C VAL A 325 1.29 5.55 -15.30
N LEU A 326 1.66 4.49 -16.02
CA LEU A 326 2.94 4.43 -16.72
C LEU A 326 2.76 4.76 -18.19
N ASN A 327 3.66 5.61 -18.70
CA ASN A 327 3.80 5.85 -20.13
C ASN A 327 5.23 5.50 -20.53
N VAL A 328 5.39 4.62 -21.52
CA VAL A 328 6.70 4.19 -22.01
C VAL A 328 6.86 4.60 -23.47
N ARG A 329 8.04 5.11 -23.82
CA ARG A 329 8.44 5.35 -25.20
C ARG A 329 9.53 4.37 -25.60
N TYR A 330 9.20 3.55 -26.58
CA TYR A 330 10.12 2.63 -27.20
C TYR A 330 10.74 3.24 -28.45
N ASN A 331 12.03 2.96 -28.67
CA ASN A 331 12.61 3.15 -30.00
C ASN A 331 12.45 1.86 -30.80
N ASN A 332 11.84 1.97 -31.98
CA ASN A 332 11.60 0.86 -32.93
C ASN A 332 12.51 0.93 -34.17
N GLY A 333 13.48 1.85 -34.22
CA GLY A 333 14.31 2.06 -35.40
C GLY A 333 15.75 2.44 -35.05
N ALA A 334 16.69 1.65 -35.57
CA ALA A 334 18.14 1.69 -35.32
C ALA A 334 18.51 1.54 -33.83
N ILE A 335 19.48 0.66 -33.59
CA ILE A 335 20.14 0.41 -32.31
C ILE A 335 20.21 1.73 -31.52
N ALA A 336 19.51 1.82 -30.37
CA ALA A 336 19.61 3.00 -29.53
C ALA A 336 21.11 3.31 -29.31
N ASP A 337 21.51 4.57 -29.42
CA ASP A 337 22.92 4.96 -29.34
C ASP A 337 23.53 4.43 -28.02
N GLY A 338 24.36 3.38 -28.11
CA GLY A 338 24.92 2.66 -26.96
C GLY A 338 24.35 1.27 -26.63
N SER A 339 23.27 0.80 -27.27
CA SER A 339 22.82 -0.60 -27.17
C SER A 339 23.77 -1.50 -27.96
N LEU A 340 24.40 -2.48 -27.30
CA LEU A 340 25.45 -3.29 -27.92
C LEU A 340 24.93 -4.53 -28.67
N LEU A 341 23.64 -4.86 -28.56
CA LEU A 341 23.09 -6.15 -28.99
C LEU A 341 21.89 -6.07 -29.95
N GLY A 342 21.49 -4.88 -30.39
CA GLY A 342 20.41 -4.74 -31.39
C GLY A 342 19.01 -5.15 -30.89
N ALA A 343 18.83 -5.24 -29.57
CA ALA A 343 17.54 -5.40 -28.91
C ALA A 343 16.55 -4.34 -29.43
N ASN A 344 15.36 -4.75 -29.84
CA ASN A 344 14.27 -3.85 -30.24
C ASN A 344 12.94 -4.54 -29.89
N PRO A 345 11.97 -3.83 -29.29
CA PRO A 345 12.04 -2.43 -28.86
C PRO A 345 12.94 -2.22 -27.63
N VAL A 346 13.64 -1.08 -27.52
CA VAL A 346 14.29 -0.66 -26.26
C VAL A 346 13.52 0.51 -25.66
N PRO A 347 13.15 0.47 -24.37
CA PRO A 347 12.57 1.62 -23.70
C PRO A 347 13.63 2.71 -23.62
N THR A 348 13.31 3.89 -24.14
CA THR A 348 14.21 5.06 -24.12
C THR A 348 13.82 6.08 -23.07
N TYR A 349 12.55 6.04 -22.67
CA TYR A 349 11.96 6.95 -21.70
C TYR A 349 10.74 6.28 -21.12
N TYR A 350 10.55 6.43 -19.82
CA TYR A 350 9.28 6.13 -19.20
C TYR A 350 8.93 7.18 -18.14
N GLN A 351 7.63 7.35 -17.93
CA GLN A 351 7.06 8.35 -17.05
C GLN A 351 6.08 7.66 -16.11
N VAL A 352 6.16 8.04 -14.83
CA VAL A 352 5.18 7.69 -13.80
C VAL A 352 4.33 8.93 -13.58
N GLN A 353 3.05 8.89 -13.94
CA GLN A 353 2.14 10.04 -13.77
C GLN A 353 0.98 9.71 -12.85
N TYR A 354 0.46 10.74 -12.18
CA TYR A 354 -0.72 10.66 -11.33
C TYR A 354 -1.80 11.63 -11.85
N PRO A 355 -2.68 11.17 -12.77
CA PRO A 355 -3.62 12.07 -13.44
C PRO A 355 -4.58 12.75 -12.47
N GLU A 356 -4.78 14.04 -12.68
CA GLU A 356 -5.61 14.90 -11.82
C GLU A 356 -7.11 14.84 -12.20
N ASP A 357 -7.93 15.48 -11.38
CA ASP A 357 -9.36 15.75 -11.62
C ASP A 357 -10.26 14.54 -11.99
N VAL A 358 -10.11 13.42 -11.28
CA VAL A 358 -11.01 12.26 -11.38
C VAL A 358 -12.28 12.51 -10.56
N ASP A 359 -13.43 12.59 -11.24
CA ASP A 359 -14.73 12.75 -10.61
C ASP A 359 -15.35 11.39 -10.28
N ILE A 360 -15.81 11.21 -9.04
CA ILE A 360 -16.33 9.95 -8.53
C ILE A 360 -17.70 10.17 -7.90
N TRP A 361 -18.67 9.39 -8.35
CA TRP A 361 -20.03 9.34 -7.82
C TRP A 361 -20.26 7.98 -7.19
N GLY A 362 -20.98 7.94 -6.08
CA GLY A 362 -21.29 6.68 -5.40
C GLY A 362 -22.68 6.64 -4.80
N LEU A 363 -23.25 5.44 -4.76
CA LEU A 363 -24.45 5.08 -4.02
C LEU A 363 -24.13 3.86 -3.17
N SER A 364 -24.50 3.88 -1.90
CA SER A 364 -24.34 2.72 -1.01
C SER A 364 -25.60 2.43 -0.19
N PHE A 365 -25.67 1.20 0.30
CA PHE A 365 -26.55 0.83 1.40
C PHE A 365 -25.84 -0.14 2.35
N ALA A 366 -26.21 -0.11 3.63
CA ALA A 366 -25.78 -1.08 4.63
C ALA A 366 -26.96 -1.41 5.56
N THR A 367 -27.21 -2.70 5.80
CA THR A 367 -28.31 -3.19 6.63
C THR A 367 -27.97 -4.51 7.32
N ASN A 368 -28.77 -4.88 8.33
CA ASN A 368 -28.73 -6.19 8.97
C ASN A 368 -29.97 -7.00 8.61
N ILE A 369 -29.76 -8.17 8.00
CA ILE A 369 -30.82 -9.17 7.78
C ILE A 369 -30.64 -10.27 8.82
N GLY A 370 -31.35 -10.15 9.94
CA GLY A 370 -31.17 -11.03 11.09
C GLY A 370 -29.79 -10.82 11.72
N THR A 371 -28.92 -11.83 11.66
CA THR A 371 -27.53 -11.75 12.16
C THR A 371 -26.51 -11.50 11.06
N VAL A 372 -26.96 -11.28 9.82
CA VAL A 372 -26.09 -11.11 8.66
C VAL A 372 -26.04 -9.64 8.28
N ALA A 373 -24.84 -9.06 8.32
CA ALA A 373 -24.58 -7.74 7.76
C ALA A 373 -24.55 -7.85 6.22
N VAL A 374 -25.33 -7.01 5.56
CA VAL A 374 -25.41 -6.93 4.09
C VAL A 374 -25.21 -5.49 3.68
N SER A 375 -24.20 -5.23 2.86
CA SER A 375 -23.96 -3.93 2.27
C SER A 375 -23.75 -4.04 0.76
N GLY A 376 -23.88 -2.92 0.07
CA GLY A 376 -23.63 -2.81 -1.35
C GLY A 376 -23.26 -1.41 -1.74
N GLU A 377 -22.41 -1.29 -2.77
CA GLU A 377 -21.98 -0.03 -3.33
C GLU A 377 -21.97 -0.10 -4.85
N VAL A 378 -22.40 0.98 -5.49
CA VAL A 378 -22.17 1.24 -6.91
C VAL A 378 -21.45 2.57 -7.02
N SER A 379 -20.29 2.57 -7.68
CA SER A 379 -19.52 3.78 -7.94
C SER A 379 -19.26 3.97 -9.44
N TYR A 380 -19.21 5.23 -9.86
CA TYR A 380 -18.91 5.65 -11.22
C TYR A 380 -17.75 6.64 -11.18
N LYS A 381 -16.63 6.28 -11.80
CA LYS A 381 -15.43 7.12 -11.91
C LYS A 381 -15.35 7.66 -13.32
N LYS A 382 -15.46 8.97 -13.46
CA LYS A 382 -15.32 9.69 -14.72
C LYS A 382 -13.88 10.20 -14.84
N ASP A 383 -13.35 10.19 -16.05
CA ASP A 383 -12.00 10.68 -16.35
C ASP A 383 -10.90 9.86 -15.63
N LEU A 384 -11.22 8.64 -15.20
CA LEU A 384 -10.25 7.68 -14.68
C LEU A 384 -9.26 7.31 -15.79
N PRO A 385 -7.95 7.47 -15.57
CA PRO A 385 -6.96 7.13 -16.59
C PRO A 385 -6.93 5.61 -16.79
N VAL A 386 -6.97 5.19 -18.05
CA VAL A 386 -6.81 3.79 -18.44
C VAL A 386 -5.65 3.70 -19.42
N GLY A 387 -4.62 2.92 -19.08
CA GLY A 387 -3.55 2.61 -20.00
C GLY A 387 -4.09 1.75 -21.15
N VAL A 388 -3.90 2.19 -22.40
CA VAL A 388 -4.36 1.45 -23.59
C VAL A 388 -3.36 0.36 -23.97
N ASN A 389 -2.05 0.65 -23.87
CA ASN A 389 -0.96 -0.31 -24.06
C ASN A 389 -0.03 -0.23 -22.84
N GLY A 390 0.24 -1.37 -22.19
CA GLY A 390 1.15 -1.46 -21.04
C GLY A 390 2.62 -1.54 -21.46
N THR A 391 3.47 -2.13 -20.62
CA THR A 391 4.91 -2.34 -20.90
C THR A 391 5.23 -3.61 -21.70
N THR A 392 4.21 -4.42 -22.02
CA THR A 392 4.36 -5.77 -22.57
C THR A 392 3.65 -6.01 -23.89
N GLU A 393 2.77 -5.11 -24.35
CA GLU A 393 2.08 -5.25 -25.64
C GLU A 393 2.43 -4.08 -26.57
N LEU A 394 3.19 -4.40 -27.63
CA LEU A 394 3.39 -3.55 -28.80
C LEU A 394 2.24 -3.66 -29.78
#